data_AF-A0A932QGS8-F1
#
_entry.id   AF-A0A932QGS8-F1
#
_cell.length_a   1.000
_cell.length_b   1.000
_cell.length_c   1.000
_cell.angle_alpha   90.00
_cell.angle_beta   90.00
_cell.angle_gamma   90.00
#
_symmetry.space_group_name_H-M   'P 1'
#
loop_
_entity.id
_entity.type
_entity.pdbx_description
1 polymer ?
#
loop_
_entity_poly.entity_id
_entity_poly.type
_entity_poly.pdbx_seq_one_letter_code
_entity_poly.pdbx_strand_id
1 'polypeptide(L)'
;MTTIAESALTINHYAVGSLGLMYIQAESQSHFPRLRLGINVRLRHVGASGSGRGAGAIACQLTNLGGELRSQDSARAIGDLSWWGPRFPIESEADDPTPRTVQLTCPLDFSRLEAIEAERNGRPPIFTLALWPEFVGPNGRLAYSLPEMSVPVARDDWLRMLEYMRGDRFELMEIRFARSDAQAFEEAFAHTKEARRLLDRGEFDHGVGACRKAIEILERRYEIPKDGGWRAFLAKTVRSDVAEQYGGIAARLKQLSSIALHDFGSAPTSYSRTEALCIVRFAENFLALVGEIAGRGSST
;
A
#
# COMPACT_ATOMS: atom_id res chain seq x y z
N MET A 1 9.77 -14.72 -16.88
CA MET A 1 9.35 -13.51 -16.14
C MET A 1 8.01 -13.07 -16.70
N THR A 2 7.05 -12.77 -15.84
CA THR A 2 5.69 -12.37 -16.24
C THR A 2 5.64 -10.85 -16.42
N THR A 3 5.11 -10.37 -17.54
CA THR A 3 4.86 -8.94 -17.77
C THR A 3 3.61 -8.52 -16.99
N ILE A 4 3.71 -7.46 -16.18
CA ILE A 4 2.61 -6.89 -15.38
C ILE A 4 1.65 -6.11 -16.28
N ALA A 5 2.20 -5.26 -17.15
CA ALA A 5 1.46 -4.46 -18.10
C ALA A 5 2.28 -4.30 -19.39
N GLU A 6 1.64 -4.33 -20.55
CA GLU A 6 2.30 -4.19 -21.85
C GLU A 6 1.51 -3.22 -22.74
N SER A 7 2.22 -2.37 -23.45
CA SER A 7 1.64 -1.40 -24.37
C SER A 7 2.33 -1.51 -25.73
N ALA A 8 1.52 -1.53 -26.78
CA ALA A 8 2.01 -1.59 -28.15
C ALA A 8 2.63 -0.24 -28.53
N LEU A 9 3.82 -0.29 -29.09
CA LEU A 9 4.55 0.89 -29.55
C LEU A 9 4.32 1.08 -31.05
N THR A 10 3.92 2.29 -31.41
CA THR A 10 3.81 2.71 -32.81
C THR A 10 4.76 3.86 -33.11
N ILE A 11 5.42 3.83 -34.26
CA ILE A 11 6.26 4.91 -34.78
C ILE A 11 5.80 5.23 -36.19
N ASN A 12 5.52 6.51 -36.47
CA ASN A 12 5.01 6.96 -37.78
C ASN A 12 3.84 6.11 -38.30
N HIS A 13 2.90 5.72 -37.42
CA HIS A 13 1.74 4.84 -37.70
C HIS A 13 2.03 3.34 -37.89
N TYR A 14 3.28 2.90 -37.75
CA TYR A 14 3.63 1.48 -37.83
C TYR A 14 3.85 0.88 -36.45
N ALA A 15 3.30 -0.31 -36.22
CA ALA A 15 3.58 -1.08 -35.01
C ALA A 15 5.03 -1.59 -35.04
N VAL A 16 5.91 -0.96 -34.28
CA VAL A 16 7.35 -1.25 -34.24
C VAL A 16 7.74 -2.14 -33.06
N GLY A 17 6.82 -2.45 -32.14
CA GLY A 17 7.14 -3.33 -31.01
C GLY A 17 6.26 -3.07 -29.80
N SER A 18 6.84 -3.27 -28.60
CA SER A 18 6.14 -3.07 -27.34
C SER A 18 7.07 -2.64 -26.22
N LEU A 19 6.48 -1.94 -25.24
CA LEU A 19 7.09 -1.69 -23.94
C LEU A 19 6.23 -2.38 -22.89
N GLY A 20 6.87 -3.15 -22.00
CA GLY A 20 6.18 -3.89 -20.96
C GLY A 20 6.84 -3.75 -19.60
N LEU A 21 6.07 -3.41 -18.57
CA LEU A 21 6.52 -3.41 -17.19
C LEU A 21 6.67 -4.85 -16.68
N MET A 22 7.87 -5.23 -16.27
CA MET A 22 8.15 -6.54 -15.66
C MET A 22 7.98 -6.55 -14.14
N TYR A 23 8.45 -5.50 -13.48
CA TYR A 23 8.42 -5.41 -12.02
C TYR A 23 8.41 -3.95 -11.58
N ILE A 24 7.89 -3.74 -10.37
CA ILE A 24 8.02 -2.53 -9.58
C ILE A 24 8.46 -2.96 -8.18
N GLN A 25 9.55 -2.38 -7.68
CA GLN A 25 10.14 -2.76 -6.39
C GLN A 25 10.75 -1.56 -5.68
N ALA A 26 10.85 -1.62 -4.35
CA ALA A 26 11.63 -0.66 -3.58
C ALA A 26 13.13 -0.87 -3.82
N GLU A 27 13.90 0.23 -3.92
CA GLU A 27 15.36 0.16 -3.95
C GLU A 27 15.92 0.18 -2.52
N SER A 28 16.48 -0.94 -2.07
CA SER A 28 16.95 -1.13 -0.69
C SER A 28 18.28 -0.46 -0.34
N GLN A 29 19.06 -0.01 -1.34
CA GLN A 29 20.42 0.51 -1.15
C GLN A 29 20.53 2.04 -1.28
N SER A 30 19.39 2.73 -1.43
CA SER A 30 19.37 4.17 -1.59
C SER A 30 19.17 4.89 -0.25
N HIS A 31 19.89 5.99 -0.04
CA HIS A 31 19.67 6.90 1.08
C HIS A 31 18.27 7.55 1.09
N PHE A 32 17.60 7.58 -0.06
CA PHE A 32 16.25 8.14 -0.22
C PHE A 32 15.30 7.06 -0.76
N PRO A 33 14.05 6.98 -0.27
CA PRO A 33 13.07 6.04 -0.80
C PRO A 33 12.89 6.25 -2.31
N ARG A 34 12.89 5.16 -3.07
CA ARG A 34 12.55 5.21 -4.50
C ARG A 34 12.05 3.87 -5.00
N LEU A 35 11.20 3.94 -6.01
CA LEU A 35 10.75 2.78 -6.75
C LEU A 35 11.68 2.54 -7.94
N ARG A 36 11.98 1.28 -8.20
CA ARG A 36 12.68 0.81 -9.38
C ARG A 36 11.72 -0.01 -10.23
N LEU A 37 11.59 0.38 -11.49
CA LEU A 37 10.74 -0.24 -12.48
C LEU A 37 11.61 -0.91 -13.54
N GLY A 38 11.32 -2.17 -13.87
CA GLY A 38 11.96 -2.88 -14.98
C GLY A 38 11.07 -2.84 -16.20
N ILE A 39 11.46 -2.13 -17.25
CA ILE A 39 10.73 -2.03 -18.51
C ILE A 39 11.41 -2.90 -19.56
N ASN A 40 10.73 -3.93 -20.02
CA ASN A 40 11.11 -4.64 -21.23
C ASN A 40 10.76 -3.81 -22.46
N VAL A 41 11.73 -3.69 -23.36
CA VAL A 41 11.59 -3.03 -24.64
C VAL A 41 11.83 -4.09 -25.72
N ARG A 42 10.89 -4.23 -26.63
CA ARG A 42 11.03 -5.04 -27.86
C ARG A 42 10.85 -4.11 -29.05
N LEU A 43 11.86 -4.00 -29.90
CA LEU A 43 11.81 -3.19 -31.12
C LEU A 43 12.08 -4.09 -32.32
N ARG A 44 11.11 -4.20 -33.23
CA ARG A 44 11.25 -4.90 -34.50
C ARG A 44 11.49 -3.91 -35.63
N HIS A 45 12.26 -4.33 -36.63
CA HIS A 45 12.22 -3.67 -37.92
C HIS A 45 10.82 -3.78 -38.49
N VAL A 46 10.27 -2.64 -38.90
CA VAL A 46 9.09 -2.64 -39.75
C VAL A 46 9.58 -2.63 -41.19
N GLY A 47 9.58 -3.80 -41.81
CA GLY A 47 9.66 -3.92 -43.27
C GLY A 47 8.33 -3.57 -43.92
N ALA A 48 8.36 -3.10 -45.16
CA ALA A 48 7.14 -2.93 -45.96
C ALA A 48 6.46 -4.28 -46.21
N SER A 49 5.52 -4.66 -45.35
CA SER A 49 4.68 -5.83 -45.60
C SER A 49 3.65 -5.48 -46.68
N GLY A 50 4.00 -5.76 -47.94
CA GLY A 50 3.03 -5.86 -49.03
C GLY A 50 2.80 -4.59 -49.86
N SER A 51 3.04 -4.74 -51.16
CA SER A 51 2.47 -4.03 -52.34
C SER A 51 2.79 -2.55 -52.63
N GLY A 52 3.45 -1.78 -51.77
CA GLY A 52 3.87 -0.40 -52.09
C GLY A 52 5.38 -0.24 -52.26
N ARG A 53 5.89 -0.10 -53.49
CA ARG A 53 7.30 0.27 -53.75
C ARG A 53 7.62 1.61 -53.07
N GLY A 54 8.44 1.59 -52.00
CA GLY A 54 9.15 2.79 -51.54
C GLY A 54 9.36 2.96 -50.02
N ALA A 55 8.63 2.26 -49.14
CA ALA A 55 8.86 2.39 -47.71
C ALA A 55 10.04 1.51 -47.27
N GLY A 56 11.24 2.09 -47.17
CA GLY A 56 12.41 1.43 -46.59
C GLY A 56 12.11 0.93 -45.18
N ALA A 57 12.75 -0.18 -44.78
CA ALA A 57 12.61 -0.69 -43.42
C ALA A 57 12.93 0.42 -42.41
N ILE A 58 12.04 0.66 -41.45
CA ILE A 58 12.28 1.67 -40.42
C ILE A 58 13.17 1.02 -39.35
N ALA A 59 14.48 1.13 -39.55
CA ALA A 59 15.44 0.92 -38.48
C ALA A 59 15.29 2.08 -37.48
N CYS A 60 15.16 1.76 -36.19
CA CYS A 60 15.06 2.76 -35.13
C CYS A 60 15.85 2.34 -33.90
N GLN A 61 16.21 3.33 -33.11
CA GLN A 61 16.99 3.15 -31.90
C GLN A 61 16.33 3.94 -30.77
N LEU A 62 16.06 3.28 -29.65
CA LEU A 62 15.66 3.94 -28.42
C LEU A 62 16.92 4.47 -27.72
N THR A 63 17.01 5.78 -27.58
CA THR A 63 18.19 6.46 -27.01
C THR A 63 17.97 6.95 -25.58
N ASN A 64 16.71 7.19 -25.20
CA ASN A 64 16.32 7.59 -23.87
C ASN A 64 14.89 7.09 -23.58
N LEU A 65 14.60 6.90 -22.30
CA LEU A 65 13.30 6.47 -21.80
C LEU A 65 13.08 7.15 -20.46
N GLY A 66 12.14 8.09 -20.45
CA GLY A 66 11.60 8.70 -19.24
C GLY A 66 10.12 8.40 -19.09
N GLY A 67 9.49 9.06 -18.14
CA GLY A 67 8.05 8.90 -17.92
C GLY A 67 7.59 9.61 -16.66
N GLU A 68 6.35 9.35 -16.30
CA GLU A 68 5.75 9.76 -15.05
C GLU A 68 4.92 8.61 -14.48
N LEU A 69 5.03 8.42 -13.17
CA LEU A 69 4.13 7.55 -12.43
C LEU A 69 3.03 8.41 -11.81
N ARG A 70 1.77 8.02 -12.02
CA ARG A 70 0.60 8.67 -11.44
C ARG A 70 -0.22 7.68 -10.61
N SER A 71 -0.95 8.18 -9.64
CA SER A 71 -2.02 7.38 -9.03
C SER A 71 -3.20 7.29 -9.98
N GLN A 72 -3.79 6.11 -10.15
CA GLN A 72 -4.96 5.95 -11.01
C GLN A 72 -6.22 6.60 -10.40
N ASP A 73 -6.37 6.55 -9.08
CA ASP A 73 -7.58 7.04 -8.38
C ASP A 73 -7.72 8.56 -8.48
N SER A 74 -6.62 9.31 -8.36
CA SER A 74 -6.61 10.79 -8.38
C SER A 74 -6.03 11.41 -9.65
N ALA A 75 -5.47 10.61 -10.56
CA ALA A 75 -4.63 11.05 -11.67
C ALA A 75 -3.43 11.92 -11.24
N ARG A 76 -3.10 11.97 -9.95
CA ARG A 76 -2.04 12.82 -9.41
C ARG A 76 -0.67 12.25 -9.75
N ALA A 77 0.23 13.13 -10.17
CA ALA A 77 1.66 12.82 -10.30
C ALA A 77 2.23 12.33 -8.95
N ILE A 78 2.84 11.15 -9.00
CA ILE A 78 3.64 10.61 -7.90
C ILE A 78 5.08 11.07 -8.08
N GLY A 79 5.60 10.98 -9.30
CA GLY A 79 6.92 11.49 -9.63
C GLY A 79 7.40 11.06 -11.01
N ASP A 80 8.43 11.77 -11.46
CA ASP A 80 9.08 11.49 -12.74
C ASP A 80 9.86 10.17 -12.69
N LEU A 81 9.87 9.50 -13.84
CA LEU A 81 10.67 8.32 -14.11
C LEU A 81 11.89 8.71 -14.91
N SER A 82 13.05 8.28 -14.42
CA SER A 82 14.33 8.52 -15.07
C SER A 82 15.06 7.20 -15.30
N TRP A 83 15.74 7.09 -16.45
CA TRP A 83 16.62 5.96 -16.75
C TRP A 83 17.70 5.82 -15.68
N TRP A 84 17.77 4.65 -15.08
CA TRP A 84 18.73 4.29 -14.05
C TRP A 84 19.81 3.36 -14.60
N GLY A 85 21.07 3.70 -14.28
CA GLY A 85 22.25 2.98 -14.76
C GLY A 85 22.73 3.43 -16.15
N PRO A 86 23.64 2.65 -16.76
CA PRO A 86 24.21 2.98 -18.05
C PRO A 86 23.13 3.11 -19.14
N ARG A 87 23.27 4.13 -19.99
CA ARG A 87 22.41 4.35 -21.14
C ARG A 87 23.05 3.72 -22.36
N PHE A 88 22.51 2.59 -22.77
CA PHE A 88 22.86 1.97 -24.04
C PHE A 88 21.67 2.08 -24.97
N PRO A 89 21.90 2.56 -26.20
CA PRO A 89 20.83 2.59 -27.17
C PRO A 89 20.31 1.17 -27.43
N ILE A 90 18.99 1.02 -27.57
CA ILE A 90 18.36 -0.26 -27.92
C ILE A 90 17.94 -0.18 -29.37
N GLU A 91 18.57 -1.00 -30.20
CA GLU A 91 18.32 -1.06 -31.64
C GLU A 91 17.15 -1.98 -31.97
N SER A 92 16.42 -1.66 -33.04
CA SER A 92 15.45 -2.57 -33.62
C SER A 92 16.13 -3.78 -34.27
N GLU A 93 15.53 -4.96 -34.13
CA GLU A 93 16.04 -6.22 -34.69
C GLU A 93 15.08 -6.73 -35.80
N ALA A 94 15.60 -7.41 -36.83
CA ALA A 94 14.81 -7.79 -38.01
C ALA A 94 13.86 -8.96 -37.75
N ASP A 95 14.36 -9.99 -37.06
CA ASP A 95 13.65 -11.22 -36.78
C ASP A 95 13.66 -11.48 -35.27
N ASP A 96 12.47 -11.70 -34.69
CA ASP A 96 12.21 -12.02 -33.28
C ASP A 96 13.03 -11.18 -32.27
N PRO A 97 12.65 -9.91 -32.04
CA PRO A 97 13.46 -8.99 -31.26
C PRO A 97 13.64 -9.47 -29.82
N THR A 98 14.89 -9.65 -29.41
CA THR A 98 15.22 -10.06 -28.04
C THR A 98 14.83 -8.94 -27.08
N PRO A 99 13.98 -9.19 -26.06
CA PRO A 99 13.59 -8.15 -25.12
C PRO A 99 14.81 -7.62 -24.35
N ARG A 100 14.96 -6.29 -24.34
CA ARG A 100 15.98 -5.59 -23.55
C ARG A 100 15.32 -4.93 -22.35
N THR A 101 15.87 -5.12 -21.15
CA THR A 101 15.32 -4.49 -19.95
C THR A 101 16.02 -3.15 -19.68
N VAL A 102 15.24 -2.09 -19.65
CA VAL A 102 15.63 -0.77 -19.14
C VAL A 102 15.15 -0.65 -17.70
N GLN A 103 15.98 -0.09 -16.83
CA GLN A 103 15.59 0.20 -15.46
C GLN A 103 15.25 1.68 -15.33
N LEU A 104 14.07 1.98 -14.80
CA LEU A 104 13.65 3.34 -14.46
C LEU A 104 13.57 3.49 -12.95
N THR A 105 13.83 4.69 -12.45
CA THR A 105 13.63 5.03 -11.04
C THR A 105 12.66 6.18 -10.86
N CYS A 106 11.80 6.08 -9.84
CA CYS A 106 10.91 7.13 -9.37
C CYS A 106 11.28 7.48 -7.92
N PRO A 107 11.93 8.63 -7.67
CA PRO A 107 12.21 9.10 -6.32
C PRO A 107 10.93 9.38 -5.55
N LEU A 108 10.82 8.82 -4.35
CA LEU A 108 9.69 9.03 -3.45
C LEU A 108 10.17 9.70 -2.16
N ASP A 109 9.71 10.91 -1.90
CA ASP A 109 9.82 11.49 -0.56
C ASP A 109 8.70 10.93 0.35
N PHE A 110 8.82 11.18 1.65
CA PHE A 110 7.84 10.72 2.63
C PHE A 110 6.45 11.30 2.38
N SER A 111 6.35 12.55 1.92
CA SER A 111 5.07 13.21 1.65
C SER A 111 4.33 12.56 0.47
N ARG A 112 5.05 12.11 -0.55
CA ARG A 112 4.52 11.34 -1.68
C ARG A 112 4.03 9.97 -1.22
N LEU A 113 4.81 9.28 -0.40
CA LEU A 113 4.41 8.00 0.19
C LEU A 113 3.13 8.15 1.03
N GLU A 114 3.08 9.12 1.94
CA GLU A 114 1.92 9.38 2.80
C GLU A 114 0.66 9.71 2.00
N ALA A 115 0.81 10.43 0.90
CA ALA A 115 -0.32 10.72 0.03
C ALA A 115 -0.82 9.48 -0.72
N ILE A 116 0.08 8.62 -1.21
CA ILE A 116 -0.32 7.32 -1.80
C ILE A 116 -1.06 6.48 -0.74
N GLU A 117 -0.57 6.47 0.50
CA GLU A 117 -1.21 5.77 1.62
C GLU A 117 -2.60 6.32 1.95
N ALA A 118 -2.72 7.64 2.03
CA ALA A 118 -3.99 8.30 2.31
C ALA A 118 -5.03 8.03 1.20
N GLU A 119 -4.60 8.04 -0.05
CA GLU A 119 -5.46 7.81 -1.21
C GLU A 119 -5.91 6.36 -1.33
N ARG A 120 -4.98 5.40 -1.16
CA ARG A 120 -5.33 3.98 -1.27
C ARG A 120 -6.25 3.54 -0.13
N ASN A 121 -6.16 4.19 1.03
CA ASN A 121 -6.96 3.88 2.23
C ASN A 121 -6.95 2.38 2.55
N GLY A 122 -5.75 1.79 2.61
CA GLY A 122 -5.56 0.36 2.87
C GLY A 122 -5.71 -0.58 1.66
N ARG A 123 -6.26 -0.14 0.52
CA ARG A 123 -6.42 -0.93 -0.71
C ARG A 123 -5.07 -1.12 -1.45
N PRO A 124 -4.97 -2.09 -2.39
CA PRO A 124 -3.81 -2.19 -3.29
C PRO A 124 -3.71 -0.92 -4.15
N PRO A 125 -2.53 -0.29 -4.28
CA PRO A 125 -2.39 0.86 -5.16
C PRO A 125 -2.42 0.42 -6.63
N ILE A 126 -3.07 1.23 -7.45
CA ILE A 126 -3.04 1.08 -8.90
C ILE A 126 -2.43 2.35 -9.48
N PHE A 127 -1.34 2.19 -10.23
CA PHE A 127 -0.64 3.29 -10.85
C PHE A 127 -0.96 3.39 -12.32
N THR A 128 -0.87 4.60 -12.85
CA THR A 128 -0.85 4.87 -14.28
C THR A 128 0.59 5.22 -14.67
N LEU A 129 1.14 4.44 -15.60
CA LEU A 129 2.49 4.60 -16.12
C LEU A 129 2.45 5.26 -17.49
N ALA A 130 2.88 6.52 -17.56
CA ALA A 130 3.11 7.23 -18.81
C ALA A 130 4.61 7.20 -19.14
N LEU A 131 4.97 6.82 -20.37
CA LEU A 131 6.36 6.72 -20.80
C LEU A 131 6.62 7.64 -21.99
N TRP A 132 7.79 8.27 -21.99
CA TRP A 132 8.26 9.16 -23.04
C TRP A 132 9.57 8.66 -23.66
N PRO A 133 9.53 7.65 -24.53
CA PRO A 133 10.70 7.18 -25.25
C PRO A 133 11.23 8.22 -26.26
N GLU A 134 12.55 8.32 -26.40
CA GLU A 134 13.19 9.08 -27.48
C GLU A 134 13.75 8.12 -28.54
N PHE A 135 13.07 8.06 -29.68
CA PHE A 135 13.50 7.25 -30.83
C PHE A 135 14.25 8.08 -31.86
N VAL A 136 15.34 7.51 -32.37
CA VAL A 136 16.14 8.05 -33.47
C VAL A 136 16.17 7.03 -34.61
N GLY A 137 15.94 7.48 -35.84
CA GLY A 137 16.14 6.72 -37.06
C GLY A 137 17.20 7.38 -37.95
N PRO A 138 17.41 6.86 -39.18
CA PRO A 138 18.43 7.39 -40.11
C PRO A 138 18.29 8.89 -40.40
N ASN A 139 17.05 9.40 -40.37
CA ASN A 139 16.72 10.78 -40.70
C ASN A 139 16.48 11.68 -39.46
N GLY A 140 16.85 11.23 -38.27
CA GLY A 140 16.69 11.97 -37.02
C GLY A 140 15.59 11.41 -36.12
N ARG A 141 15.01 12.28 -35.27
CA ARG A 141 14.01 11.89 -34.26
C ARG A 141 12.73 11.38 -34.90
N LEU A 142 12.17 10.31 -34.35
CA LEU A 142 10.94 9.67 -34.83
C LEU A 142 9.76 10.00 -33.92
N ALA A 143 8.60 10.27 -34.52
CA ALA A 143 7.36 10.45 -33.77
C ALA A 143 6.80 9.07 -33.37
N TYR A 144 6.32 8.96 -32.13
CA TYR A 144 5.74 7.72 -31.62
C TYR A 144 4.38 7.97 -30.99
N SER A 145 3.62 6.88 -30.84
CA SER A 145 2.46 6.81 -29.97
C SER A 145 2.55 5.56 -29.11
N LEU A 146 2.43 5.75 -27.81
CA LEU A 146 2.52 4.72 -26.78
C LEU A 146 1.41 4.98 -25.73
N PRO A 147 0.37 4.14 -25.67
CA PRO A 147 -0.66 4.26 -24.65
C PRO A 147 -0.11 4.07 -23.23
N GLU A 148 -0.73 4.76 -22.28
CA GLU A 148 -0.46 4.62 -20.86
C GLU A 148 -0.83 3.23 -20.35
N MET A 149 -0.10 2.75 -19.35
CA MET A 149 -0.32 1.41 -18.76
C MET A 149 -0.92 1.51 -17.36
N SER A 150 -1.94 0.70 -17.09
CA SER A 150 -2.44 0.49 -15.73
C SER A 150 -1.58 -0.56 -15.02
N VAL A 151 -1.07 -0.23 -13.85
CA VAL A 151 -0.11 -1.03 -13.09
C VAL A 151 -0.68 -1.32 -11.72
N PRO A 152 -1.44 -2.41 -11.55
CA PRO A 152 -1.88 -2.85 -10.24
C PRO A 152 -0.69 -3.42 -9.46
N VAL A 153 -0.50 -2.96 -8.24
CA VAL A 153 0.49 -3.54 -7.32
C VAL A 153 -0.25 -4.26 -6.22
N ALA A 154 0.06 -5.55 -6.01
CA ALA A 154 -0.55 -6.30 -4.93
C ALA A 154 -0.28 -5.60 -3.60
N ARG A 155 -1.28 -5.58 -2.71
CA ARG A 155 -1.17 -4.89 -1.41
C ARG A 155 0.04 -5.38 -0.62
N ASP A 156 0.27 -6.69 -0.57
CA ASP A 156 1.37 -7.28 0.18
C ASP A 156 2.74 -6.91 -0.41
N ASP A 157 2.85 -6.77 -1.74
CA ASP A 157 4.05 -6.27 -2.40
C ASP A 157 4.30 -4.81 -2.03
N TRP A 158 3.23 -4.00 -2.04
CA TRP A 158 3.31 -2.59 -1.64
C TRP A 158 3.74 -2.42 -0.19
N LEU A 159 3.16 -3.18 0.75
CA LEU A 159 3.54 -3.13 2.16
C LEU A 159 5.00 -3.54 2.36
N ARG A 160 5.46 -4.62 1.70
CA ARG A 160 6.87 -5.00 1.71
C ARG A 160 7.77 -3.88 1.18
N MET A 161 7.37 -3.22 0.10
CA MET A 161 8.10 -2.07 -0.44
C MET A 161 8.18 -0.91 0.56
N LEU A 162 7.09 -0.60 1.29
CA LEU A 162 7.09 0.43 2.33
C LEU A 162 8.05 0.09 3.47
N GLU A 163 8.07 -1.16 3.92
CA GLU A 163 9.01 -1.64 4.95
C GLU A 163 10.46 -1.40 4.53
N TYR A 164 10.80 -1.76 3.28
CA TYR A 164 12.14 -1.52 2.73
C TYR A 164 12.47 -0.03 2.61
N MET A 165 11.49 0.81 2.30
CA MET A 165 11.70 2.24 2.03
C MET A 165 11.81 3.10 3.30
N ARG A 166 11.02 2.82 4.34
CA ARG A 166 11.06 3.60 5.59
C ARG A 166 11.97 3.00 6.65
N GLY A 167 12.36 1.72 6.54
CA GLY A 167 13.03 0.99 7.61
C GLY A 167 12.10 0.68 8.81
N ASP A 168 10.86 1.15 8.74
CA ASP A 168 9.82 0.89 9.71
C ASP A 168 9.14 -0.45 9.39
N ARG A 169 8.95 -1.30 10.41
CA ARG A 169 8.12 -2.49 10.28
C ARG A 169 6.67 -2.07 10.42
N PHE A 170 5.87 -2.29 9.38
CA PHE A 170 4.44 -2.01 9.44
C PHE A 170 3.73 -3.25 9.95
N GLU A 171 2.97 -3.09 11.03
CA GLU A 171 1.95 -4.08 11.35
C GLU A 171 0.60 -3.50 10.98
N LEU A 172 -0.01 -4.09 9.96
CA LEU A 172 -1.29 -3.62 9.45
C LEU A 172 -2.39 -4.48 10.03
N MET A 173 -3.30 -3.84 10.76
CA MET A 173 -4.52 -4.46 11.25
C MET A 173 -5.69 -3.95 10.42
N GLU A 174 -6.30 -4.83 9.61
CA GLU A 174 -7.52 -4.50 8.88
C GLU A 174 -8.71 -4.67 9.81
N ILE A 175 -9.55 -3.64 9.89
CA ILE A 175 -10.77 -3.66 10.68
C ILE A 175 -11.92 -3.25 9.78
N ARG A 176 -12.84 -4.18 9.59
CA ARG A 176 -14.08 -3.96 8.85
C ARG A 176 -15.12 -3.45 9.83
N PHE A 177 -15.77 -2.35 9.51
CA PHE A 177 -16.87 -1.80 10.29
C PHE A 177 -17.90 -1.15 9.37
N ALA A 178 -19.13 -1.02 9.83
CA ALA A 178 -20.19 -0.36 9.07
C ALA A 178 -19.87 1.14 8.91
N ARG A 179 -20.24 1.74 7.78
CA ARG A 179 -19.98 3.18 7.53
C ARG A 179 -20.57 4.09 8.60
N SER A 180 -21.71 3.70 9.20
CA SER A 180 -22.33 4.40 10.32
C SER A 180 -21.49 4.43 11.59
N ASP A 181 -20.50 3.54 11.71
CA ASP A 181 -19.67 3.38 12.89
C ASP A 181 -18.28 4.02 12.72
N ALA A 182 -18.01 4.60 11.53
CA ALA A 182 -16.70 5.12 11.16
C ALA A 182 -16.12 6.09 12.19
N GLN A 183 -16.90 7.08 12.63
CA GLN A 183 -16.45 8.06 13.61
C GLN A 183 -16.03 7.40 14.94
N ALA A 184 -16.83 6.46 15.45
CA ALA A 184 -16.52 5.80 16.72
C ALA A 184 -15.26 4.92 16.62
N PHE A 185 -15.07 4.25 15.48
CA PHE A 185 -13.85 3.48 15.23
C PHE A 185 -12.62 4.37 15.04
N GLU A 186 -12.74 5.47 14.31
CA GLU A 186 -11.67 6.47 14.16
C GLU A 186 -11.23 7.03 15.53
N GLU A 187 -12.18 7.40 16.38
CA GLU A 187 -11.89 7.85 17.75
C GLU A 187 -11.24 6.75 18.59
N ALA A 188 -11.74 5.51 18.52
CA ALA A 188 -11.16 4.38 19.24
C ALA A 188 -9.72 4.07 18.77
N PHE A 189 -9.45 4.14 17.47
CA PHE A 189 -8.11 3.94 16.92
C PHE A 189 -7.14 5.08 17.22
N ALA A 190 -7.63 6.31 17.34
CA ALA A 190 -6.79 7.41 17.81
C ALA A 190 -6.21 7.08 19.20
N HIS A 191 -6.99 6.44 20.08
CA HIS A 191 -6.51 5.99 21.38
C HIS A 191 -5.56 4.80 21.35
N THR A 192 -5.71 3.84 20.43
CA THR A 192 -4.71 2.76 20.29
C THR A 192 -3.40 3.26 19.68
N LYS A 193 -3.47 4.20 18.72
CA LYS A 193 -2.30 4.90 18.18
C LYS A 193 -1.59 5.70 19.27
N GLU A 194 -2.35 6.39 20.12
CA GLU A 194 -1.80 7.09 21.27
C GLU A 194 -1.15 6.13 22.26
N ALA A 195 -1.79 4.98 22.53
CA ALA A 195 -1.20 3.95 23.38
C ALA A 195 0.19 3.52 22.89
N ARG A 196 0.35 3.25 21.59
CA ARG A 196 1.66 2.94 21.00
C ARG A 196 2.68 4.05 21.18
N ARG A 197 2.28 5.30 20.92
CA ARG A 197 3.15 6.47 21.10
C ARG A 197 3.64 6.59 22.54
N LEU A 198 2.78 6.31 23.52
CA LEU A 198 3.13 6.30 24.94
C LEU A 198 4.08 5.14 25.27
N LEU A 199 3.86 3.95 24.72
CA LEU A 199 4.78 2.82 24.85
C LEU A 199 6.18 3.13 24.31
N ASP A 200 6.27 3.81 23.17
CA ASP A 200 7.55 4.22 22.56
C ASP A 200 8.31 5.24 23.42
N ARG A 201 7.60 5.98 24.28
CA ARG A 201 8.15 6.94 25.24
C ARG A 201 8.50 6.33 26.60
N GLY A 202 8.16 5.06 26.82
CA GLY A 202 8.31 4.41 28.13
C GLY A 202 7.16 4.71 29.11
N GLU A 203 6.09 5.35 28.66
CA GLU A 203 4.90 5.69 29.47
C GLU A 203 3.89 4.53 29.47
N PHE A 204 4.31 3.35 29.95
CA PHE A 204 3.58 2.10 29.78
C PHE A 204 2.17 2.11 30.41
N ASP A 205 2.04 2.59 31.64
CA ASP A 205 0.75 2.62 32.35
C ASP A 205 -0.26 3.55 31.65
N HIS A 206 0.21 4.71 31.18
CA HIS A 206 -0.61 5.63 30.40
C HIS A 206 -1.04 5.02 29.06
N GLY A 207 -0.13 4.28 28.41
CA GLY A 207 -0.44 3.54 27.18
C GLY A 207 -1.52 2.49 27.40
N VAL A 208 -1.41 1.71 28.47
CA VAL A 208 -2.46 0.75 28.88
C VAL A 208 -3.78 1.48 29.20
N GLY A 209 -3.73 2.61 29.89
CA GLY A 209 -4.90 3.45 30.17
C GLY A 209 -5.61 3.98 28.91
N ALA A 210 -4.86 4.27 27.84
CA ALA A 210 -5.45 4.69 26.56
C ALA A 210 -6.25 3.58 25.88
N CYS A 211 -5.86 2.30 26.02
CA CYS A 211 -6.63 1.16 25.51
C CYS A 211 -8.05 1.09 26.10
N ARG A 212 -8.21 1.43 27.38
CA ARG A 212 -9.54 1.51 28.02
C ARG A 212 -10.44 2.51 27.35
N LYS A 213 -9.92 3.71 27.05
CA LYS A 213 -10.69 4.77 26.39
C LYS A 213 -11.20 4.31 25.02
N ALA A 214 -10.38 3.57 24.28
CA ALA A 214 -10.80 2.97 23.00
C ALA A 214 -12.00 2.02 23.17
N ILE A 215 -11.96 1.15 24.19
CA ILE A 215 -13.07 0.23 24.49
C ILE A 215 -14.32 1.01 24.94
N GLU A 216 -14.17 2.01 25.81
CA GLU A 216 -15.28 2.83 26.32
C GLU A 216 -15.98 3.65 25.22
N ILE A 217 -15.25 4.06 24.16
CA ILE A 217 -15.86 4.69 22.98
C ILE A 217 -16.84 3.74 22.29
N LEU A 218 -16.44 2.48 22.07
CA LEU A 218 -17.32 1.48 21.47
C LEU A 218 -18.47 1.10 22.41
N GLU A 219 -18.24 1.05 23.72
CA GLU A 219 -19.33 0.85 24.69
C GLU A 219 -20.40 1.93 24.57
N ARG A 220 -20.00 3.21 24.45
CA ARG A 220 -20.94 4.30 24.23
C ARG A 220 -21.64 4.20 22.89
N ARG A 221 -20.90 3.87 21.81
CA ARG A 221 -21.46 3.76 20.45
C ARG A 221 -22.56 2.71 20.35
N TYR A 222 -22.39 1.58 21.03
CA TYR A 222 -23.29 0.44 21.00
C TYR A 222 -24.17 0.31 22.26
N GLU A 223 -24.20 1.34 23.10
CA GLU A 223 -24.98 1.41 24.34
C GLU A 223 -24.77 0.19 25.27
N ILE A 224 -23.52 -0.27 25.35
CA ILE A 224 -23.14 -1.47 26.10
C ILE A 224 -22.99 -1.09 27.59
N PRO A 225 -23.70 -1.77 28.51
CA PRO A 225 -23.53 -1.56 29.94
C PRO A 225 -22.09 -1.84 30.40
N LYS A 226 -21.56 -1.02 31.32
CA LYS A 226 -20.17 -1.08 31.79
C LYS A 226 -19.77 -2.44 32.37
N ASP A 227 -20.72 -3.13 33.01
CA ASP A 227 -20.49 -4.38 33.73
C ASP A 227 -21.15 -5.55 32.98
N GLY A 228 -20.33 -6.39 32.35
CA GLY A 228 -20.78 -7.60 31.66
C GLY A 228 -21.57 -7.37 30.35
N GLY A 229 -21.78 -6.10 29.94
CA GLY A 229 -22.56 -5.77 28.75
C GLY A 229 -21.99 -6.34 27.45
N TRP A 230 -20.66 -6.49 27.35
CA TRP A 230 -20.01 -7.04 26.17
C TRP A 230 -20.47 -8.46 25.85
N ARG A 231 -20.67 -9.32 26.85
CA ARG A 231 -21.19 -10.69 26.64
C ARG A 231 -22.54 -10.64 25.93
N ALA A 232 -23.46 -9.82 26.45
CA ALA A 232 -24.81 -9.69 25.90
C ALA A 232 -24.81 -9.08 24.48
N PHE A 233 -23.96 -8.07 24.24
CA PHE A 233 -23.79 -7.48 22.92
C PHE A 233 -23.31 -8.51 21.89
N LEU A 234 -22.23 -9.24 22.21
CA LEU A 234 -21.60 -10.20 21.30
C LEU A 234 -22.51 -11.41 21.04
N ALA A 235 -23.28 -11.85 22.04
CA ALA A 235 -24.22 -12.96 21.90
C ALA A 235 -25.36 -12.70 20.89
N LYS A 236 -25.56 -11.46 20.44
CA LYS A 236 -26.50 -11.13 19.35
C LYS A 236 -26.06 -11.68 18.00
N THR A 237 -24.77 -11.96 17.83
CA THR A 237 -24.17 -12.30 16.53
C THR A 237 -23.34 -13.57 16.56
N VAL A 238 -22.74 -13.93 17.70
CA VAL A 238 -21.94 -15.16 17.85
C VAL A 238 -22.56 -16.10 18.88
N ARG A 239 -22.13 -17.36 18.88
CA ARG A 239 -22.58 -18.37 19.86
C ARG A 239 -22.30 -17.90 21.29
N SER A 240 -23.16 -18.29 22.23
CA SER A 240 -23.11 -17.83 23.63
C SER A 240 -21.81 -18.19 24.35
N ASP A 241 -21.23 -19.36 24.08
CA ASP A 241 -19.94 -19.80 24.62
C ASP A 241 -18.80 -18.90 24.14
N VAL A 242 -18.80 -18.54 22.85
CA VAL A 242 -17.81 -17.65 22.23
C VAL A 242 -17.98 -16.22 22.74
N ALA A 243 -19.22 -15.73 22.83
CA ALA A 243 -19.53 -14.41 23.37
C ALA A 243 -19.07 -14.26 24.83
N GLU A 244 -19.15 -15.32 25.63
CA GLU A 244 -18.64 -15.35 27.00
C GLU A 244 -17.11 -15.20 27.05
N GLN A 245 -16.37 -15.91 26.18
CA GLN A 245 -14.92 -15.76 26.10
C GLN A 245 -14.51 -14.35 25.68
N TYR A 246 -15.12 -13.82 24.62
CA TYR A 246 -14.81 -12.47 24.12
C TYR A 246 -15.22 -11.37 25.10
N GLY A 247 -16.36 -11.51 25.77
CA GLY A 247 -16.77 -10.61 26.85
C GLY A 247 -15.79 -10.66 28.03
N GLY A 248 -15.26 -11.85 28.34
CA GLY A 248 -14.20 -12.04 29.34
C GLY A 248 -12.91 -11.30 28.99
N ILE A 249 -12.49 -11.33 27.72
CA ILE A 249 -11.33 -10.56 27.24
C ILE A 249 -11.55 -9.07 27.46
N ALA A 250 -12.69 -8.52 27.05
CA ALA A 250 -13.03 -7.11 27.24
C ALA A 250 -12.98 -6.69 28.72
N ALA A 251 -13.57 -7.51 29.59
CA ALA A 251 -13.58 -7.29 31.04
C ALA A 251 -12.15 -7.28 31.61
N ARG A 252 -11.30 -8.23 31.21
CA ARG A 252 -9.89 -8.29 31.64
C ARG A 252 -9.09 -7.10 31.15
N LEU A 253 -9.27 -6.68 29.89
CA LEU A 253 -8.60 -5.48 29.37
C LEU A 253 -8.98 -4.23 30.15
N LYS A 254 -10.27 -4.04 30.46
CA LYS A 254 -10.73 -2.92 31.31
C LYS A 254 -10.16 -3.00 32.72
N GLN A 255 -10.10 -4.20 33.31
CA GLN A 255 -9.54 -4.41 34.64
C GLN A 255 -8.05 -4.03 34.68
N LEU A 256 -7.24 -4.57 33.76
CA LEU A 256 -5.82 -4.26 33.66
C LEU A 256 -5.58 -2.76 33.48
N SER A 257 -6.40 -2.12 32.64
CA SER A 257 -6.33 -0.68 32.43
C SER A 257 -6.82 0.15 33.62
N SER A 258 -7.72 -0.40 34.44
CA SER A 258 -8.13 0.22 35.71
C SER A 258 -6.98 0.25 36.72
N ILE A 259 -6.18 -0.82 36.77
CA ILE A 259 -5.00 -0.90 37.63
C ILE A 259 -3.97 0.14 37.21
N ALA A 260 -3.79 0.36 35.90
CA ALA A 260 -2.86 1.37 35.38
C ALA A 260 -3.22 2.81 35.78
N LEU A 261 -4.51 3.12 35.94
CA LEU A 261 -5.01 4.48 36.15
C LEU A 261 -5.31 4.81 37.61
N HIS A 262 -5.48 3.80 38.46
CA HIS A 262 -5.88 3.98 39.85
C HIS A 262 -4.84 3.37 40.78
N ASP A 263 -4.23 4.23 41.59
CA ASP A 263 -3.20 3.84 42.53
C ASP A 263 -3.85 3.13 43.73
N PHE A 264 -3.89 1.80 43.70
CA PHE A 264 -4.47 0.97 44.78
C PHE A 264 -3.46 0.78 45.94
N GLY A 265 -2.93 1.89 46.45
CA GLY A 265 -2.43 2.10 47.81
C GLY A 265 -1.35 1.16 48.39
N SER A 266 -0.82 0.17 47.67
CA SER A 266 0.08 -0.84 48.25
C SER A 266 1.39 -1.07 47.49
N ALA A 267 1.49 -0.65 46.23
CA ALA A 267 2.70 -0.33 45.49
C ALA A 267 2.25 0.14 44.09
N PRO A 268 2.91 1.12 43.46
CA PRO A 268 2.63 1.44 42.07
C PRO A 268 2.88 0.19 41.23
N THR A 269 1.81 -0.41 40.71
CA THR A 269 1.90 -1.57 39.83
C THR A 269 2.22 -1.05 38.44
N SER A 270 3.51 -0.89 38.13
CA SER A 270 3.95 -0.44 36.81
C SER A 270 3.99 -1.62 35.84
N TYR A 271 3.38 -1.47 34.67
CA TYR A 271 3.52 -2.44 33.58
C TYR A 271 4.93 -2.39 32.99
N SER A 272 5.52 -3.56 32.75
CA SER A 272 6.68 -3.66 31.88
C SER A 272 6.32 -3.36 30.43
N ARG A 273 7.33 -3.05 29.60
CA ARG A 273 7.16 -2.85 28.15
C ARG A 273 6.42 -4.02 27.50
N THR A 274 6.77 -5.25 27.86
CA THR A 274 6.22 -6.47 27.27
C THR A 274 4.75 -6.66 27.65
N GLU A 275 4.39 -6.41 28.91
CA GLU A 275 3.00 -6.49 29.36
C GLU A 275 2.13 -5.42 28.72
N ALA A 276 2.61 -4.17 28.69
CA ALA A 276 1.90 -3.08 28.06
C ALA A 276 1.69 -3.32 26.56
N LEU A 277 2.73 -3.80 25.86
CA LEU A 277 2.63 -4.17 24.45
C LEU A 277 1.58 -5.27 24.25
N CYS A 278 1.61 -6.32 25.07
CA CYS A 278 0.63 -7.41 25.02
C CYS A 278 -0.82 -6.89 25.17
N ILE A 279 -1.06 -6.00 26.13
CA ILE A 279 -2.37 -5.40 26.37
C ILE A 279 -2.83 -4.54 25.18
N VAL A 280 -1.94 -3.71 24.63
CA VAL A 280 -2.24 -2.91 23.43
C VAL A 280 -2.66 -3.80 22.27
N ARG A 281 -1.93 -4.91 22.04
CA ARG A 281 -2.26 -5.89 20.99
C ARG A 281 -3.60 -6.56 21.20
N PHE A 282 -3.93 -6.94 22.43
CA PHE A 282 -5.24 -7.50 22.72
C PHE A 282 -6.37 -6.48 22.51
N ALA A 283 -6.16 -5.23 22.92
CA ALA A 283 -7.15 -4.17 22.69
C ALA A 283 -7.38 -3.93 21.19
N GLU A 284 -6.31 -3.83 20.40
CA GLU A 284 -6.37 -3.71 18.95
C GLU A 284 -7.15 -4.84 18.28
N ASN A 285 -6.78 -6.09 18.57
CA ASN A 285 -7.49 -7.26 18.04
C ASN A 285 -8.95 -7.33 18.51
N PHE A 286 -9.22 -6.87 19.73
CA PHE A 286 -10.58 -6.78 20.25
C PHE A 286 -11.42 -5.74 19.48
N LEU A 287 -10.87 -4.55 19.19
CA LEU A 287 -11.55 -3.57 18.33
C LEU A 287 -11.81 -4.15 16.93
N ALA A 288 -10.83 -4.87 16.37
CA ALA A 288 -10.96 -5.53 15.07
C ALA A 288 -12.15 -6.51 15.04
N LEU A 289 -12.22 -7.34 16.07
CA LEU A 289 -13.28 -8.31 16.28
C LEU A 289 -14.66 -7.64 16.43
N VAL A 290 -14.74 -6.57 17.22
CA VAL A 290 -16.01 -5.84 17.43
C VAL A 290 -16.50 -5.22 16.13
N GLY A 291 -15.62 -4.63 15.33
CA GLY A 291 -15.99 -4.07 14.02
C GLY A 291 -16.62 -5.12 13.11
N GLU A 292 -15.96 -6.27 12.98
CA GLU A 292 -16.43 -7.37 12.14
C GLU A 292 -17.78 -7.92 12.63
N ILE A 293 -17.94 -8.09 13.94
CA ILE A 293 -19.19 -8.59 14.55
C ILE A 293 -20.33 -7.58 14.36
N ALA A 294 -20.10 -6.30 14.65
CA ALA A 294 -21.10 -5.25 14.50
C ALA A 294 -21.54 -5.08 13.03
N GLY A 295 -20.61 -5.23 12.09
CA GLY A 295 -20.90 -5.19 10.65
C GLY A 295 -21.85 -6.30 10.21
N ARG A 296 -21.70 -7.51 10.75
CA ARG A 296 -22.60 -8.65 10.44
C ARG A 296 -24.02 -8.44 10.96
N GLY A 297 -24.16 -7.84 12.15
CA GLY A 297 -25.47 -7.58 12.76
C GLY A 297 -26.32 -6.54 12.04
N SER A 298 -25.71 -5.71 11.17
CA SER A 298 -26.41 -4.65 10.42
C SER A 298 -26.95 -5.10 9.05
N SER A 299 -26.72 -6.36 8.68
CA SER A 299 -27.06 -6.92 7.35
C SER A 299 -28.36 -7.72 7.32
N THR A 300 -29.14 -7.70 8.42
CA THR A 300 -30.44 -8.37 8.60
C THR A 300 -31.51 -7.34 8.90
#